data_AF-A0A6G3D8I9-F1
#
_entry.id   AF-A0A6G3D8I9-F1
#
_cell.length_a   1.000
_cell.length_b   1.000
_cell.length_c   1.000
_cell.angle_alpha   90.00
_cell.angle_beta   90.00
_cell.angle_gamma   90.00
#
_symmetry.space_group_name_H-M   'P 1'
#
loop_
_entity.id
_entity.type
_entity.pdbx_description
1 polymer ?
#
loop_
_entity_poly.entity_id
_entity_poly.type
_entity_poly.pdbx_seq_one_letter_code
_entity_poly.pdbx_strand_id
1 'polypeptide(L)'
;WAEAGWEHEPRVSVSRSIFALTDDRDRAYFGRDGDSSDHVGNIDATTRAIFGRTYAAEPDVLVKQLAGDEAIQEADTLLLTVPNQLGVAYNTHVLDNILTHVAPALGWR
;
A
#
# COMPACT_ATOMS: atom_id res chain seq x y z
N TRP A 1 3.25 17.79 19.43
CA TRP A 1 4.65 17.49 19.12
C TRP A 1 5.61 18.39 19.91
N ALA A 2 5.52 19.72 19.73
CA ALA A 2 6.29 20.70 20.51
C ALA A 2 6.18 20.55 22.04
N GLU A 3 4.99 20.25 22.57
CA GLU A 3 4.79 20.05 24.02
C GLU A 3 5.54 18.85 24.60
N ALA A 4 5.86 17.84 23.77
CA ALA A 4 6.62 16.67 24.19
C ALA A 4 8.16 16.87 24.07
N GLY A 5 8.61 18.06 23.65
CA GLY A 5 10.03 18.42 23.62
C GLY A 5 10.84 17.83 22.46
N TRP A 6 10.19 17.32 21.41
CA TRP A 6 10.85 16.74 20.25
C TRP A 6 11.38 17.83 19.30
N GLU A 7 12.64 17.70 18.87
CA GLU A 7 13.33 18.66 17.99
C GLU A 7 13.04 18.49 16.48
N HIS A 8 12.48 17.34 16.08
CA HIS A 8 12.14 17.05 14.69
C HIS A 8 10.66 17.31 14.41
N GLU A 9 10.27 17.42 13.15
CA GLU A 9 8.85 17.50 12.77
C GLU A 9 8.16 16.13 12.93
N PRO A 10 6.85 16.08 13.22
CA PRO A 10 6.09 14.83 13.20
C PRO A 10 6.11 14.25 11.79
N ARG A 11 6.16 12.92 11.69
CA ARG A 11 6.05 12.20 10.41
C ARG A 11 4.89 11.23 10.46
N VAL A 12 4.15 11.15 9.36
CA VAL A 12 3.05 10.21 9.17
C VAL A 12 3.47 9.16 8.17
N SER A 13 3.38 7.90 8.59
CA SER A 13 3.55 6.76 7.70
C SER A 13 2.23 6.05 7.48
N VAL A 14 1.89 5.79 6.21
CA VAL A 14 0.73 4.99 5.84
C VAL A 14 1.21 3.67 5.26
N SER A 15 0.67 2.58 5.78
CA SER A 15 0.93 1.24 5.28
C SER A 15 -0.23 0.75 4.42
N ARG A 16 0.08 0.25 3.22
CA ARG A 16 -0.91 -0.27 2.27
C ARG A 16 -0.35 -1.49 1.54
N SER A 17 -1.23 -2.46 1.31
CA SER A 17 -1.00 -3.54 0.34
C SER A 17 -1.37 -3.01 -1.04
N ILE A 18 -0.38 -2.83 -1.92
CA ILE A 18 -0.56 -2.25 -3.26
C ILE A 18 0.10 -3.18 -4.28
N PHE A 19 -0.69 -3.67 -5.24
CA PHE A 19 -0.28 -4.63 -6.26
C PHE A 19 -0.74 -4.18 -7.64
N ALA A 20 0.22 -3.77 -8.49
CA ALA A 20 -0.03 -3.53 -9.90
C ALA A 20 -0.10 -4.88 -10.63
N LEU A 21 -1.28 -5.21 -11.15
CA LEU A 21 -1.53 -6.45 -11.87
C LEU A 21 -1.07 -6.26 -13.32
N THR A 22 -0.01 -6.96 -13.72
CA THR A 22 0.59 -6.82 -15.06
C THR A 22 0.61 -8.14 -15.81
N ASP A 23 0.66 -9.26 -15.09
CA ASP A 23 0.66 -10.60 -15.65
C ASP A 23 -0.48 -11.48 -15.08
N ASP A 24 -0.67 -12.67 -15.65
CA ASP A 24 -1.73 -13.58 -15.23
C ASP A 24 -1.49 -14.17 -13.83
N ARG A 25 -0.24 -14.17 -13.37
CA ARG A 25 0.12 -14.66 -12.04
C ARG A 25 -0.26 -13.62 -10.99
N ASP A 26 -0.08 -12.33 -11.26
CA ASP A 26 -0.56 -11.23 -10.42
C ASP A 26 -2.09 -11.34 -10.25
N ARG A 27 -2.80 -11.52 -11.37
CA ARG A 27 -4.26 -11.72 -11.37
C ARG A 27 -4.68 -12.99 -10.63
N ALA A 28 -3.91 -14.08 -10.74
CA ALA A 28 -4.19 -15.30 -10.00
C ALA A 28 -4.05 -15.12 -8.49
N TYR A 29 -3.08 -14.33 -8.02
CA TYR A 29 -2.86 -14.08 -6.60
C TYR A 29 -3.79 -13.02 -6.01
N PHE A 30 -3.98 -11.89 -6.71
CA PHE A 30 -4.63 -10.70 -6.14
C PHE A 30 -5.83 -10.19 -6.93
N GLY A 31 -6.19 -10.83 -8.05
CA GLY A 31 -7.29 -10.37 -8.92
C GLY A 31 -8.68 -10.39 -8.25
N ARG A 32 -8.81 -11.02 -7.08
CA ARG A 32 -10.04 -11.01 -6.26
C ARG A 32 -10.04 -9.94 -5.15
N ASP A 33 -8.90 -9.31 -4.89
CA ASP A 33 -8.72 -8.43 -3.73
C ASP A 33 -9.02 -6.94 -4.03
N GLY A 34 -9.32 -6.60 -5.29
CA GLY A 34 -9.60 -5.22 -5.72
C GLY A 34 -10.81 -4.54 -5.05
N ASP A 35 -11.75 -5.34 -4.54
CA ASP A 35 -12.95 -4.87 -3.83
C ASP A 35 -12.82 -4.90 -2.29
N SER A 36 -11.60 -5.10 -1.77
CA SER A 36 -11.40 -5.04 -0.31
C SER A 36 -11.73 -3.64 0.24
N SER A 37 -12.30 -3.58 1.45
CA SER A 37 -12.51 -2.34 2.20
C SER A 37 -11.62 -2.34 3.44
N ASP A 38 -11.54 -1.21 4.15
CA ASP A 38 -10.93 -1.21 5.48
C ASP A 38 -11.74 -2.10 6.42
N HIS A 39 -11.05 -2.92 7.22
CA HIS A 39 -11.68 -3.79 8.21
C HIS A 39 -11.09 -3.54 9.59
N VAL A 40 -11.95 -3.35 10.59
CA VAL A 40 -11.53 -3.29 11.98
C VAL A 40 -11.41 -4.71 12.52
N GLY A 41 -10.20 -5.12 12.89
CA GLY A 41 -9.92 -6.40 13.53
C GLY A 41 -9.20 -6.22 14.85
N ASN A 42 -8.87 -7.33 15.51
CA ASN A 42 -8.07 -7.33 16.73
C ASN A 42 -6.73 -8.02 16.46
N ILE A 43 -5.61 -7.36 16.75
CA ILE A 43 -4.27 -7.97 16.63
C ILE A 43 -3.97 -8.86 17.86
N ASP A 44 -4.59 -8.55 19.00
CA ASP A 44 -4.58 -9.36 20.22
C ASP A 44 -5.89 -9.15 21.01
N ALA A 45 -5.99 -9.76 22.20
CA ALA A 45 -7.20 -9.71 23.04
C ALA A 45 -7.67 -8.29 23.41
N THR A 46 -6.77 -7.29 23.33
CA THR A 46 -7.03 -5.92 23.77
C THR A 46 -6.80 -4.87 22.68
N THR A 47 -6.03 -5.18 21.63
CA THR A 47 -5.61 -4.22 20.61
C THR A 47 -6.51 -4.30 19.38
N ARG A 48 -7.39 -3.31 19.23
CA ARG A 48 -8.12 -3.06 17.98
C ARG A 48 -7.19 -2.41 16.95
N ALA A 49 -7.17 -2.96 15.75
CA ALA A 49 -6.43 -2.41 14.62
C ALA A 49 -7.31 -2.28 13.38
N ILE A 50 -7.00 -1.29 12.56
CA ILE A 50 -7.61 -1.08 11.26
C ILE A 50 -6.70 -1.75 10.24
N PHE A 51 -7.18 -2.82 9.63
CA PHE A 51 -6.54 -3.44 8.47
C PHE A 51 -6.96 -2.67 7.24
N GLY A 52 -5.99 -1.97 6.64
CA GLY A 52 -6.21 -1.16 5.45
C GLY A 52 -6.62 -1.99 4.25
N ARG A 53 -7.39 -1.37 3.36
CA ARG A 53 -7.75 -1.86 2.03
C ARG A 53 -6.50 -2.31 1.24
N THR A 54 -6.63 -3.43 0.55
CA THR A 54 -5.71 -3.85 -0.50
C THR A 54 -6.09 -3.17 -1.81
N TYR A 55 -5.12 -2.53 -2.45
CA TYR A 55 -5.25 -2.02 -3.81
C TYR A 55 -4.62 -3.01 -4.78
N ALA A 56 -5.45 -3.67 -5.59
CA ALA A 56 -5.00 -4.64 -6.58
C ALA A 56 -5.77 -4.40 -7.89
N ALA A 57 -5.10 -3.82 -8.88
CA ALA A 57 -5.70 -3.51 -10.17
C ALA A 57 -4.63 -3.34 -11.26
N GLU A 58 -5.07 -3.30 -12.52
CA GLU A 58 -4.22 -2.89 -13.64
C GLU A 58 -3.70 -1.46 -13.42
N PRO A 59 -2.48 -1.11 -13.89
CA PRO A 59 -1.80 0.13 -13.49
C PRO A 59 -2.61 1.42 -13.63
N ASP A 60 -3.29 1.63 -14.76
CA ASP A 60 -4.07 2.86 -14.99
C ASP A 60 -5.25 3.02 -14.02
N VAL A 61 -5.85 1.90 -13.61
CA VAL A 61 -6.94 1.89 -12.64
C VAL A 61 -6.37 2.10 -11.25
N LEU A 62 -5.27 1.42 -10.94
CA LEU A 62 -4.59 1.50 -9.66
C LEU A 62 -4.12 2.94 -9.35
N VAL A 63 -3.52 3.62 -10.32
CA VAL A 63 -3.12 5.05 -10.19
C VAL A 63 -4.31 5.92 -9.82
N LYS A 64 -5.47 5.74 -10.47
CA LYS A 64 -6.68 6.52 -10.16
C LYS A 64 -7.20 6.25 -8.75
N GLN A 65 -7.16 5.00 -8.31
CA GLN A 65 -7.56 4.63 -6.95
C GLN A 65 -6.65 5.26 -5.90
N LEU A 66 -5.33 5.17 -6.10
CA LEU A 66 -4.33 5.67 -5.16
C LEU A 66 -4.27 7.21 -5.13
N ALA A 67 -4.50 7.87 -6.27
CA ALA A 67 -4.64 9.33 -6.31
C ALA A 67 -5.84 9.83 -5.49
N GLY A 68 -6.85 8.98 -5.26
CA GLY A 68 -8.02 9.29 -4.45
C GLY A 68 -7.91 8.90 -2.97
N ASP A 69 -6.82 8.24 -2.53
CA ASP A 69 -6.64 7.86 -1.12
C ASP A 69 -6.03 9.03 -0.35
N GLU A 70 -6.87 9.73 0.43
CA GLU A 70 -6.49 10.88 1.24
C GLU A 70 -5.35 10.56 2.23
N ALA A 71 -5.35 9.36 2.82
CA ALA A 71 -4.30 8.98 3.75
C ALA A 71 -2.94 8.84 3.05
N ILE A 72 -2.91 8.34 1.81
CA ILE A 72 -1.68 8.30 1.02
C ILE A 72 -1.21 9.71 0.63
N GLN A 73 -2.14 10.60 0.28
CA GLN A 73 -1.79 11.98 -0.09
C GLN A 73 -1.20 12.79 1.09
N GLU A 74 -1.73 12.59 2.30
CA GLU A 74 -1.32 13.31 3.50
C GLU A 74 -0.11 12.67 4.22
N ALA A 75 0.33 11.48 3.78
CA ALA A 75 1.45 10.78 4.41
C ALA A 75 2.81 11.27 3.89
N ASP A 76 3.74 11.51 4.81
CA ASP A 76 5.15 11.76 4.47
C ASP A 76 5.86 10.49 3.96
N THR A 77 5.30 9.31 4.23
CA THR A 77 5.92 8.03 3.91
C THR A 77 4.87 6.97 3.63
N LEU A 78 4.96 6.36 2.45
CA LEU A 78 4.18 5.19 2.08
C LEU A 78 5.01 3.92 2.33
N LEU A 79 4.48 3.00 3.13
CA LEU A 79 5.05 1.69 3.39
C LEU A 79 4.29 0.65 2.56
N LEU A 80 5.01 -0.04 1.67
CA LEU A 80 4.46 -1.11 0.83
C LEU A 80 4.61 -2.45 1.54
N THR A 81 3.49 -3.12 1.80
CA THR A 81 3.49 -4.48 2.35
C THR A 81 3.60 -5.50 1.23
N VAL A 82 4.59 -6.39 1.35
CA VAL A 82 4.86 -7.43 0.35
C VAL A 82 4.68 -8.84 0.95
N PRO A 83 4.08 -9.79 0.22
CA PRO A 83 3.83 -11.15 0.70
C PRO A 83 5.11 -11.98 0.67
N ASN A 84 5.84 -12.01 1.79
CA ASN A 84 7.11 -12.73 1.90
C ASN A 84 7.03 -14.22 1.51
N GLN A 85 5.86 -14.85 1.68
CA GLN A 85 5.58 -16.25 1.30
C GLN A 85 5.73 -16.51 -0.20
N LEU A 86 5.60 -15.49 -1.05
CA LEU A 86 5.77 -15.60 -2.50
C LEU A 86 7.24 -15.52 -2.94
N GLY A 87 8.17 -15.35 -2.00
CA GLY A 87 9.60 -15.39 -2.24
C GLY A 87 10.17 -14.11 -2.85
N VAL A 88 11.50 -14.01 -2.86
CA VAL A 88 12.22 -12.77 -3.23
C VAL A 88 11.91 -12.36 -4.67
N ALA A 89 12.01 -13.30 -5.63
CA ALA A 89 11.84 -12.98 -7.05
C ALA A 89 10.47 -12.37 -7.37
N TYR A 90 9.39 -12.91 -6.79
CA TYR A 90 8.06 -12.36 -6.99
C TYR A 90 7.88 -11.00 -6.30
N ASN A 91 8.41 -10.83 -5.08
CA ASN A 91 8.32 -9.56 -4.39
C ASN A 91 9.15 -8.46 -5.09
N THR A 92 10.27 -8.81 -5.74
CA THR A 92 11.00 -7.90 -6.63
C THR A 92 10.12 -7.47 -7.80
N HIS A 93 9.42 -8.41 -8.45
CA HIS A 93 8.46 -8.11 -9.53
C HIS A 93 7.34 -7.16 -9.06
N VAL A 94 6.74 -7.40 -7.90
CA VAL A 94 5.72 -6.50 -7.32
C VAL A 94 6.27 -5.08 -7.15
N LEU A 95 7.46 -4.94 -6.55
CA LEU A 95 8.06 -3.63 -6.33
C LEU A 95 8.43 -2.94 -7.64
N ASP A 96 8.99 -3.67 -8.59
CA ASP A 96 9.36 -3.16 -9.92
C ASP A 96 8.14 -2.63 -10.68
N ASN A 97 7.01 -3.35 -10.62
CA ASN A 97 5.78 -2.90 -11.24
C ASN A 97 5.25 -1.60 -10.61
N ILE A 98 5.35 -1.43 -9.29
CA ILE A 98 4.96 -0.17 -8.64
C ILE A 98 5.88 0.96 -9.10
N LEU A 99 7.20 0.75 -9.10
CA LEU A 99 8.18 1.77 -9.49
C LEU A 99 8.09 2.14 -10.97
N THR A 100 7.74 1.20 -11.83
CA THR A 100 7.70 1.40 -13.28
C THR A 100 6.36 1.94 -13.77
N HIS A 101 5.24 1.45 -13.20
CA HIS A 101 3.92 1.70 -13.76
C HIS A 101 3.03 2.61 -12.89
N VAL A 102 3.33 2.78 -11.60
CA VAL A 102 2.45 3.50 -10.66
C VAL A 102 3.12 4.77 -10.14
N ALA A 103 4.30 4.64 -9.55
CA ALA A 103 5.03 5.73 -8.91
C ALA A 103 5.22 6.97 -9.82
N PRO A 104 5.60 6.84 -11.12
CA PRO A 104 5.80 7.99 -11.98
C PRO A 104 4.53 8.82 -12.20
N ALA A 105 3.37 8.16 -12.31
CA ALA A 105 2.09 8.83 -12.55
C ALA A 105 1.56 9.56 -11.30
N LEU A 106 2.02 9.17 -10.11
CA LEU A 106 1.68 9.79 -8.83
C LEU A 106 2.79 10.73 -8.31
N GLY A 107 3.88 10.90 -9.07
CA GLY A 107 5.00 11.76 -8.69
C GLY A 107 5.83 11.22 -7.51
N TRP A 108 5.73 9.91 -7.23
CA TRP A 108 6.53 9.26 -6.19
C TRP A 108 7.98 9.09 -6.66
N ARG A 109 8.92 9.13 -5.72
CA ARG A 109 10.37 9.08 -5.97
C ARG A 109 10.99 7.82 -5.39
#